data_AF-A0A7C7G6I6-F1
#
_entry.id   AF-A0A7C7G6I6-F1
#
_cell.length_a   1.000
_cell.length_b   1.000
_cell.length_c   1.000
_cell.angle_alpha   90.00
_cell.angle_beta   90.00
_cell.angle_gamma   90.00
#
_symmetry.space_group_name_H-M   'P 1'
#
loop_
_entity.id
_entity.type
_entity.pdbx_description
1 polymer ?
#
loop_
_entity_poly.entity_id
_entity_poly.type
_entity_poly.pdbx_seq_one_letter_code
_entity_poly.pdbx_strand_id
1 'polypeptide(L)'
;MSLKIEMYEELDDLPIVRKQKHDFYTMLDLAVGSSKESVAHRVSRASQYFQMEEQEAGLTELANVQLGLSMLEQGTPPDGLAFAVMVKSINGTSCDDITERGLLLTLHKLNELGLTHKKATEIIEASKKKSKRKWMSSFQRKQVQIYWFLLRLSSNAMRSLIGFWVYLTKSKFNPGKKRY
;
A
#
# COMPACT_ATOMS: atom_id res chain seq x y z
N MET A 1 22.54 -21.38 16.75
CA MET A 1 22.94 -20.28 15.83
C MET A 1 21.91 -19.16 15.98
N SER A 2 22.30 -17.96 16.41
CA SER A 2 21.37 -16.82 16.43
C SER A 2 21.17 -16.33 14.99
N LEU A 3 19.91 -16.29 14.56
CA LEU A 3 19.51 -15.84 13.23
C LEU A 3 19.57 -14.31 13.18
N LYS A 4 20.26 -13.76 12.18
CA LYS A 4 20.49 -12.31 12.06
C LYS A 4 19.72 -11.77 10.85
N ILE A 5 18.65 -11.03 11.13
CA ILE A 5 17.91 -10.27 10.13
C ILE A 5 18.44 -8.83 10.18
N GLU A 6 18.90 -8.31 9.05
CA GLU A 6 19.27 -6.91 8.92
C GLU A 6 18.20 -6.18 8.12
N MET A 7 17.67 -5.10 8.69
CA MET A 7 16.67 -4.24 8.06
C MET A 7 17.22 -2.82 7.95
N TYR A 8 16.68 -2.03 7.01
CA TYR A 8 16.86 -0.58 7.10
C TYR A 8 16.14 -0.04 8.33
N GLU A 9 16.81 0.84 9.08
CA GLU A 9 16.21 1.45 10.27
C GLU A 9 15.19 2.52 9.87
N GLU A 10 15.52 3.35 8.88
CA GLU A 10 14.66 4.43 8.43
C GLU A 10 14.21 4.25 6.98
N LEU A 11 13.05 4.83 6.66
CA LEU A 11 12.57 4.85 5.28
C LEU A 11 13.48 5.66 4.36
N ASP A 12 14.17 6.68 4.89
CA ASP A 12 15.06 7.54 4.12
C ASP A 12 16.41 6.88 3.79
N ASP A 13 16.75 5.78 4.48
CA ASP A 13 17.94 4.97 4.20
C ASP A 13 17.73 3.98 3.04
N LEU A 14 16.49 3.82 2.56
CA LEU A 14 16.21 2.90 1.46
C LEU A 14 16.85 3.43 0.17
N PRO A 15 17.54 2.56 -0.59
CA PRO A 15 17.88 2.84 -1.97
C PRO A 15 16.64 3.32 -2.76
N ILE A 16 16.83 4.26 -3.67
CA ILE A 16 15.73 4.97 -4.36
C ILE A 16 14.67 4.00 -4.93
N VAL A 17 15.10 2.91 -5.56
CA VAL A 17 14.18 1.92 -6.16
C VAL A 17 13.41 1.14 -5.09
N ARG A 18 14.07 0.75 -3.99
CA ARG A 18 13.41 0.13 -2.82
C ARG A 18 12.40 1.10 -2.20
N LYS A 19 12.75 2.38 -2.08
CA LYS A 19 11.85 3.38 -1.52
C LYS A 19 10.57 3.50 -2.35
N GLN A 20 10.69 3.55 -3.67
CA GLN A 20 9.55 3.58 -4.59
C GLN A 20 8.68 2.31 -4.45
N LYS A 21 9.31 1.14 -4.33
CA LYS A 21 8.61 -0.14 -4.18
C LYS A 21 7.87 -0.25 -2.85
N HIS A 22 8.49 0.19 -1.76
CA HIS A 22 7.85 0.29 -0.44
C HIS A 22 6.64 1.22 -0.49
N ASP A 23 6.80 2.41 -1.06
CA ASP A 23 5.71 3.39 -1.17
C ASP A 23 4.55 2.84 -2.02
N PHE A 24 4.86 2.11 -3.11
CA PHE A 24 3.85 1.43 -3.92
C PHE A 24 3.02 0.43 -3.11
N TYR A 25 3.65 -0.51 -2.41
CA TYR A 25 2.90 -1.52 -1.65
C TYR A 25 2.16 -0.93 -0.45
N THR A 26 2.71 0.12 0.18
CA THR A 26 1.99 0.87 1.22
C THR A 26 0.74 1.55 0.66
N MET A 27 0.82 2.15 -0.54
CA MET A 27 -0.35 2.74 -1.19
C MET A 27 -1.37 1.68 -1.59
N LEU A 28 -0.89 0.52 -2.05
CA LEU A 28 -1.76 -0.59 -2.43
C LEU A 28 -2.50 -1.15 -1.21
N ASP A 29 -1.83 -1.34 -0.08
CA ASP A 29 -2.48 -1.72 1.19
C ASP A 29 -3.58 -0.72 1.57
N LEU A 30 -3.29 0.58 1.50
CA LEU A 30 -4.28 1.64 1.74
C LEU A 30 -5.45 1.62 0.75
N ALA A 31 -5.28 1.07 -0.44
CA ALA A 31 -6.32 1.00 -1.48
C ALA A 31 -7.18 -0.26 -1.35
N VAL A 32 -6.59 -1.43 -1.06
CA VAL A 32 -7.29 -2.73 -1.11
C VAL A 32 -7.32 -3.49 0.22
N GLY A 33 -6.36 -3.21 1.11
CA GLY A 33 -6.17 -3.93 2.37
C GLY A 33 -5.41 -5.25 2.23
N SER A 34 -4.87 -5.74 3.34
CA SER A 34 -4.02 -6.94 3.39
C SER A 34 -4.58 -8.09 4.25
N SER A 35 -5.80 -7.94 4.79
CA SER A 35 -6.44 -8.96 5.62
C SER A 35 -7.93 -9.16 5.28
N LYS A 36 -8.49 -10.30 5.69
CA LYS A 36 -9.92 -10.60 5.51
C LYS A 36 -10.81 -9.54 6.20
N GLU A 37 -10.41 -9.09 7.38
CA GLU A 37 -11.09 -8.05 8.15
C GLU A 37 -11.05 -6.72 7.40
N SER A 38 -9.88 -6.34 6.84
CA SER A 38 -9.76 -5.11 6.06
C SER A 38 -10.66 -5.12 4.82
N VAL A 39 -10.76 -6.26 4.13
CA VAL A 39 -11.65 -6.44 2.98
C VAL A 39 -13.11 -6.38 3.42
N ALA A 40 -13.49 -7.03 4.52
CA ALA A 40 -14.84 -6.99 5.05
C ALA A 40 -15.28 -5.56 5.43
N HIS A 41 -14.39 -4.76 6.01
CA HIS A 41 -14.65 -3.34 6.27
C HIS A 41 -14.92 -2.54 5.00
N ARG A 42 -14.25 -2.86 3.89
CA ARG A 42 -14.48 -2.20 2.60
C ARG A 42 -15.79 -2.61 1.95
N VAL A 43 -16.21 -3.87 2.09
CA VAL A 43 -17.56 -4.30 1.67
C VAL A 43 -18.62 -3.48 2.39
N SER A 44 -18.47 -3.28 3.71
CA SER A 44 -19.38 -2.41 4.47
C SER A 44 -19.36 -0.96 3.96
N ARG A 45 -18.18 -0.42 3.65
CA ARG A 45 -18.02 0.92 3.07
C ARG A 45 -18.67 1.06 1.69
N ALA A 46 -18.55 0.06 0.83
CA ALA A 46 -19.22 0.03 -0.47
C ALA A 46 -20.75 0.10 -0.30
N SER A 47 -21.30 -0.68 0.63
CA SER A 47 -22.73 -0.62 0.98
C SER A 47 -23.15 0.77 1.47
N GLN A 48 -22.33 1.44 2.27
CA GLN A 48 -22.60 2.81 2.73
C GLN A 48 -22.63 3.81 1.56
N TYR A 49 -21.71 3.70 0.60
CA TYR A 49 -21.74 4.55 -0.60
C TYR A 49 -23.04 4.37 -1.40
N PHE A 50 -23.53 3.14 -1.54
CA PHE A 50 -24.81 2.90 -2.22
C PHE A 50 -26.01 3.48 -1.45
N GLN A 51 -26.01 3.40 -0.12
CA GLN A 51 -27.05 4.03 0.72
C GLN A 51 -27.05 5.56 0.62
N MET A 52 -25.88 6.16 0.36
CA MET A 52 -25.72 7.60 0.15
C MET A 52 -25.93 8.02 -1.32
N GLU A 53 -26.40 7.11 -2.18
CA GLU A 53 -26.57 7.32 -3.62
C GLU A 53 -25.27 7.69 -4.36
N GLU A 54 -24.10 7.43 -3.76
CA GLU A 54 -22.77 7.65 -4.36
C GLU A 54 -22.33 6.44 -5.19
N GLN A 55 -23.06 6.13 -6.27
CA GLN A 55 -22.86 4.91 -7.07
C GLN A 55 -21.43 4.71 -7.55
N GLU A 56 -20.78 5.76 -8.05
CA GLU A 56 -19.41 5.67 -8.60
C GLU A 56 -18.37 5.34 -7.51
N ALA A 57 -18.56 5.89 -6.31
CA ALA A 57 -17.70 5.58 -5.15
C ALA A 57 -17.93 4.13 -4.68
N GLY A 58 -19.19 3.68 -4.67
CA GLY A 58 -19.53 2.29 -4.33
C GLY A 58 -18.92 1.27 -5.31
N LEU A 59 -19.02 1.52 -6.61
CA LEU A 59 -18.41 0.66 -7.64
C LEU A 59 -16.88 0.64 -7.54
N THR A 60 -16.25 1.79 -7.25
CA THR A 60 -14.80 1.87 -7.04
C THR A 60 -14.38 1.04 -5.83
N GLU A 61 -15.11 1.13 -4.71
CA GLU A 61 -14.79 0.38 -3.51
C GLU A 61 -15.02 -1.14 -3.70
N LEU A 62 -16.01 -1.55 -4.50
CA LEU A 62 -16.18 -2.96 -4.89
C LEU A 62 -15.02 -3.48 -5.75
N ALA A 63 -14.51 -2.66 -6.69
CA ALA A 63 -13.33 -3.04 -7.48
C ALA A 63 -12.10 -3.20 -6.57
N ASN A 64 -11.94 -2.34 -5.56
CA ASN A 64 -10.89 -2.46 -4.55
C ASN A 64 -11.04 -3.75 -3.72
N VAL A 65 -12.27 -4.11 -3.33
CA VAL A 65 -12.58 -5.38 -2.64
C VAL A 65 -12.19 -6.57 -3.51
N GLN A 66 -12.56 -6.57 -4.79
CA GLN A 66 -12.24 -7.67 -5.71
C GLN A 66 -10.73 -7.86 -5.85
N LEU A 67 -9.99 -6.75 -6.02
CA LEU A 67 -8.53 -6.79 -6.07
C LEU A 67 -7.93 -7.31 -4.76
N GLY A 68 -8.40 -6.81 -3.60
CA GLY A 68 -7.95 -7.27 -2.29
C GLY A 68 -8.18 -8.77 -2.06
N LEU A 69 -9.35 -9.30 -2.43
CA LEU A 69 -9.64 -10.74 -2.38
C LEU A 69 -8.68 -11.54 -3.26
N SER A 70 -8.47 -11.11 -4.50
CA SER A 70 -7.54 -11.78 -5.42
C SER A 70 -6.12 -11.83 -4.84
N MET A 71 -5.66 -10.76 -4.19
CA MET A 71 -4.33 -10.70 -3.58
C MET A 71 -4.22 -11.60 -2.34
N LEU A 72 -5.29 -11.71 -1.55
CA LEU A 72 -5.34 -12.65 -0.42
C LEU A 72 -5.29 -14.11 -0.90
N GLU A 73 -6.03 -14.45 -1.95
CA GLU A 73 -6.03 -15.80 -2.54
C GLU A 73 -4.67 -16.17 -3.12
N GLN A 74 -3.98 -15.20 -3.72
CA GLN A 74 -2.64 -15.38 -4.27
C GLN A 74 -1.53 -15.38 -3.22
N GLY A 75 -1.85 -15.05 -1.95
CA GLY A 75 -0.85 -14.96 -0.89
C GLY A 75 0.12 -13.79 -1.08
N THR A 76 -0.32 -12.70 -1.70
CA THR A 76 0.46 -11.49 -1.96
C THR A 76 -0.04 -10.30 -1.13
N PRO A 77 -0.05 -10.36 0.21
CA PRO A 77 -0.57 -9.27 1.02
C PRO A 77 0.31 -8.01 0.86
N PRO A 78 -0.25 -6.85 0.45
CA PRO A 78 0.52 -5.62 0.22
C PRO A 78 1.36 -5.17 1.43
N ASP A 79 0.85 -5.27 2.65
CA ASP A 79 1.57 -4.88 3.87
C ASP A 79 2.85 -5.73 4.10
N GLY A 80 2.74 -7.04 3.90
CA GLY A 80 3.85 -7.97 3.96
C GLY A 80 4.88 -7.66 2.88
N LEU A 81 4.44 -7.37 1.67
CA LEU A 81 5.36 -6.99 0.59
C LEU A 81 6.07 -5.66 0.89
N ALA A 82 5.37 -4.67 1.47
CA ALA A 82 5.99 -3.43 1.93
C ALA A 82 7.04 -3.70 3.02
N PHE A 83 6.73 -4.59 3.97
CA PHE A 83 7.68 -5.01 5.01
C PHE A 83 8.90 -5.72 4.43
N ALA A 84 8.72 -6.63 3.47
CA ALA A 84 9.81 -7.37 2.84
C ALA A 84 10.81 -6.45 2.13
N VAL A 85 10.34 -5.32 1.56
CA VAL A 85 11.22 -4.31 0.94
C VAL A 85 12.21 -3.69 1.96
N MET A 86 11.87 -3.68 3.25
CA MET A 86 12.72 -3.16 4.31
C MET A 86 13.85 -4.12 4.70
N VAL A 87 13.80 -5.39 4.26
CA VAL A 87 14.80 -6.40 4.61
C VAL A 87 16.04 -6.21 3.73
N LYS A 88 17.17 -5.99 4.39
CA LYS A 88 18.48 -5.86 3.75
C LYS A 88 19.10 -7.23 3.52
N SER A 89 19.22 -8.02 4.58
CA SER A 89 19.83 -9.35 4.52
C SER A 89 19.22 -10.29 5.56
N ILE A 90 19.28 -11.59 5.26
CA ILE A 90 18.92 -12.66 6.20
C ILE A 90 20.13 -13.59 6.28
N ASN A 91 20.69 -13.76 7.48
CA ASN A 91 21.90 -14.55 7.73
C ASN A 91 23.08 -14.17 6.82
N GLY A 92 23.25 -12.87 6.58
CA GLY A 92 24.30 -12.34 5.70
C GLY A 92 24.03 -12.49 4.20
N THR A 93 22.95 -13.16 3.79
CA THR A 93 22.54 -13.22 2.38
C THR A 93 21.68 -12.01 2.04
N SER A 94 22.13 -11.21 1.06
CA SER A 94 21.39 -10.01 0.63
C SER A 94 20.04 -10.35 0.02
N CYS A 95 19.03 -9.51 0.28
CA CYS A 95 17.66 -9.66 -0.22
C CYS A 95 17.36 -8.67 -1.36
N ASP A 96 18.30 -8.45 -2.30
CA ASP A 96 18.22 -7.39 -3.32
C ASP A 96 17.17 -7.60 -4.42
N ASP A 97 16.66 -8.83 -4.57
CA ASP A 97 15.54 -9.11 -5.47
C ASP A 97 14.22 -8.55 -4.90
N ILE A 98 13.89 -7.35 -5.36
CA ILE A 98 12.69 -6.60 -4.96
C ILE A 98 11.54 -6.77 -5.98
N THR A 99 11.62 -7.78 -6.85
CA THR A 99 10.45 -8.24 -7.61
C THR A 99 9.41 -8.84 -6.67
N GLU A 100 8.15 -8.95 -7.09
CA GLU A 100 7.11 -9.57 -6.26
C GLU A 100 7.51 -10.98 -5.79
N ARG A 101 8.04 -11.81 -6.70
CA ARG A 101 8.56 -13.14 -6.38
C ARG A 101 9.70 -13.08 -5.36
N GLY A 102 10.67 -12.20 -5.53
CA GLY A 102 11.79 -12.04 -4.58
C GLY A 102 11.33 -11.61 -3.19
N LEU A 103 10.34 -10.72 -3.12
CA LEU A 103 9.74 -10.28 -1.87
C LEU A 103 8.92 -11.38 -1.19
N LEU A 104 8.15 -12.17 -1.95
CA LEU A 104 7.46 -13.35 -1.43
C LEU A 104 8.44 -14.39 -0.88
N LEU A 105 9.55 -14.64 -1.57
CA LEU A 105 10.61 -15.53 -1.08
C LEU A 105 11.23 -14.98 0.21
N THR A 106 11.39 -13.67 0.31
CA THR A 106 11.87 -13.01 1.54
C THR A 106 10.87 -13.22 2.68
N LEU A 107 9.57 -13.02 2.44
CA LEU A 107 8.52 -13.31 3.43
C LEU A 107 8.49 -14.78 3.85
N HIS A 108 8.63 -15.70 2.89
CA HIS A 108 8.66 -17.14 3.17
C HIS A 108 9.83 -17.48 4.10
N LYS A 109 11.03 -16.98 3.80
CA LYS A 109 12.19 -17.13 4.66
C LYS A 109 11.93 -16.58 6.05
N LEU A 110 11.37 -15.38 6.17
CA LEU A 110 11.02 -14.81 7.47
C LEU A 110 10.01 -15.66 8.25
N ASN A 111 9.03 -16.24 7.56
CA ASN A 111 8.04 -17.15 8.16
C ASN A 111 8.68 -18.46 8.63
N GLU A 112 9.55 -19.09 7.84
CA GLU A 112 10.32 -20.27 8.24
C GLU A 112 11.18 -20.01 9.48
N LEU A 113 11.63 -18.76 9.66
CA LEU A 113 12.38 -18.33 10.84
C LEU A 113 11.50 -18.02 12.06
N GLY A 114 10.18 -18.24 11.97
CA GLY A 114 9.23 -18.01 13.06
C GLY A 114 9.02 -16.52 13.37
N LEU A 115 9.23 -15.65 12.38
CA LEU A 115 8.86 -14.24 12.49
C LEU A 115 7.33 -14.14 12.42
N THR A 116 6.71 -13.94 13.58
CA THR A 116 5.28 -13.70 13.65
C THR A 116 4.95 -12.25 13.32
N HIS A 117 3.71 -11.98 12.91
CA HIS A 117 3.23 -10.61 12.69
C HIS A 117 3.49 -9.71 13.91
N LYS A 118 3.34 -10.24 15.14
CA LYS A 118 3.65 -9.53 16.39
C LYS A 118 5.12 -9.08 16.46
N LYS A 119 6.05 -9.99 16.15
CA LYS A 119 7.49 -9.67 16.13
C LYS A 119 7.82 -8.69 15.00
N ALA A 120 7.21 -8.82 13.83
CA ALA A 120 7.36 -7.88 12.73
C ALA A 120 6.89 -6.47 13.12
N THR A 121 5.71 -6.36 13.78
CA THR A 121 5.21 -5.08 14.28
C THR A 121 6.09 -4.48 15.38
N GLU A 122 6.60 -5.28 16.30
CA GLU A 122 7.54 -4.82 17.34
C GLU A 122 8.84 -4.27 16.72
N ILE A 123 9.36 -4.91 15.67
CA ILE A 123 10.54 -4.43 14.92
C ILE A 123 10.23 -3.11 14.19
N ILE A 124 9.08 -3.00 13.54
CA ILE A 124 8.63 -1.77 12.86
C ILE A 124 8.37 -0.63 13.87
N GLU A 125 7.84 -0.92 15.05
CA GLU A 125 7.57 0.09 16.07
C GLU A 125 8.85 0.56 16.76
N ALA A 126 9.80 -0.36 17.01
CA ALA A 126 11.12 -0.04 17.53
C ALA A 126 11.89 0.87 16.56
N SER A 127 11.78 0.65 15.24
CA SER A 127 12.35 1.55 14.24
C SER A 127 11.63 2.90 14.18
N LYS A 128 10.29 2.93 14.22
CA LYS A 128 9.49 4.18 14.25
C LYS A 128 9.72 5.04 15.51
N LYS A 129 10.09 4.45 16.65
CA LYS A 129 10.34 5.20 17.90
C LYS A 129 11.63 6.04 17.83
N LYS A 130 12.57 5.72 16.94
CA LYS A 130 13.74 6.55 16.64
C LYS A 130 13.40 7.73 15.70
N SER A 131 12.49 7.56 14.73
CA SER A 131 12.22 8.57 13.67
C SER A 131 11.00 9.50 13.91
N LYS A 132 10.48 9.59 15.14
CA LYS A 132 9.15 10.17 15.43
C LYS A 132 9.00 11.70 15.27
N ARG A 133 9.99 12.45 14.79
CA ARG A 133 9.93 13.93 14.73
C ARG A 133 9.54 14.55 13.38
N LYS A 134 9.41 13.78 12.28
CA LYS A 134 9.27 14.36 10.92
C LYS A 134 8.13 13.80 10.05
N TRP A 135 7.41 12.77 10.51
CA TRP A 135 6.49 11.98 9.67
C TRP A 135 5.14 12.68 9.37
N MET A 136 4.57 13.41 10.34
CA MET A 136 3.22 14.01 10.17
C MET A 136 3.17 15.20 9.18
N SER A 137 4.31 15.81 8.83
CA SER A 137 4.34 16.97 7.92
C SER A 137 4.56 16.63 6.44
N SER A 138 5.09 15.43 6.12
CA SER A 138 5.35 15.01 4.73
C SER A 138 4.20 14.19 4.12
N PHE A 139 3.36 13.56 4.96
CA PHE A 139 2.22 12.75 4.53
C PHE A 139 1.13 13.55 3.80
N GLN A 140 0.93 14.83 4.16
CA GLN A 140 -0.05 15.70 3.49
C GLN A 140 0.39 16.22 2.11
N ARG A 141 1.69 16.19 1.76
CA ARG A 141 2.18 16.71 0.47
C ARG A 141 2.22 15.65 -0.65
N LYS A 142 2.29 14.36 -0.30
CA LYS A 142 2.47 13.27 -1.28
C LYS A 142 1.22 12.90 -2.08
N GLN A 143 0.01 13.31 -1.67
CA GLN A 143 -1.21 13.05 -2.45
C GLN A 143 -1.17 13.65 -3.87
N VAL A 144 -0.44 14.75 -4.08
CA VAL A 144 -0.31 15.41 -5.39
C VAL A 144 0.68 14.70 -6.34
N GLN A 145 1.68 13.98 -5.81
CA GLN A 145 2.67 13.26 -6.63
C GLN A 145 2.16 11.90 -7.14
N ILE A 146 1.22 11.28 -6.41
CA ILE A 146 0.54 10.02 -6.77
C ILE A 146 -0.22 10.17 -8.09
N TYR A 147 -0.86 11.32 -8.29
CA TYR A 147 -1.60 11.68 -9.51
C TYR A 147 -0.73 11.61 -10.78
N TRP A 148 0.50 12.15 -10.72
CA TRP A 148 1.39 12.22 -11.89
C TRP A 148 2.09 10.90 -12.20
N PHE A 149 2.33 10.05 -11.20
CA PHE A 149 3.01 8.77 -11.37
C PHE A 149 2.11 7.70 -12.01
N LEU A 150 0.84 7.63 -11.59
CA LEU A 150 -0.15 6.67 -12.15
C LEU A 150 -0.54 6.99 -13.60
N LEU A 151 -0.52 8.27 -13.98
CA LEU A 151 -0.70 8.74 -15.37
C LEU A 151 0.44 8.28 -16.30
N ARG A 152 1.63 8.01 -15.75
CA ARG A 152 2.84 7.65 -16.51
C ARG A 152 2.99 6.15 -16.77
N LEU A 153 2.32 5.29 -16.00
CA LEU A 153 2.53 3.82 -16.04
C LEU A 153 1.39 3.00 -16.68
N SER A 154 0.33 3.62 -17.19
CA SER A 154 -0.85 2.87 -17.63
C SER A 154 -1.01 2.73 -19.15
N SER A 155 -1.21 1.48 -19.58
CA SER A 155 -1.93 1.11 -20.79
C SER A 155 -3.37 1.68 -20.76
N ASN A 156 -4.01 1.75 -21.93
CA ASN A 156 -5.27 2.49 -22.16
C ASN A 156 -6.42 2.19 -21.19
N ALA A 157 -6.44 1.03 -20.53
CA ALA A 157 -7.49 0.63 -19.59
C ALA A 157 -7.42 1.34 -18.22
N MET A 158 -6.24 1.70 -17.72
CA MET A 158 -6.13 2.43 -16.44
C MET A 158 -6.37 3.94 -16.63
N ARG A 159 -6.17 4.46 -17.85
CA ARG A 159 -6.43 5.86 -18.19
C ARG A 159 -7.91 6.22 -18.10
N SER A 160 -8.83 5.29 -18.38
CA SER A 160 -10.27 5.53 -18.25
C SER A 160 -10.70 5.62 -16.79
N LEU A 161 -10.21 4.73 -15.92
CA LEU A 161 -10.50 4.73 -14.48
C LEU A 161 -9.93 5.98 -13.79
N ILE A 162 -8.75 6.45 -14.21
CA ILE A 162 -8.13 7.67 -13.67
C ILE A 162 -8.80 8.94 -14.20
N GLY A 163 -9.18 8.98 -15.49
CA GLY A 163 -9.93 10.10 -16.07
C GLY A 163 -11.32 10.28 -15.43
N PHE A 164 -11.95 9.16 -15.06
CA PHE A 164 -13.23 9.13 -14.35
C PHE A 164 -13.12 9.71 -12.93
N TRP A 165 -12.04 9.40 -12.21
CA TRP A 165 -11.76 9.97 -10.88
C TRP A 165 -11.50 11.49 -10.91
N VAL A 166 -10.89 12.02 -11.99
CA VAL A 166 -10.70 13.47 -12.21
C VAL A 166 -12.02 14.19 -12.52
N TYR A 167 -12.93 13.55 -13.25
CA TYR A 167 -14.26 14.09 -13.52
C TYR A 167 -15.09 14.25 -12.23
N LEU A 168 -15.06 13.23 -11.37
CA LEU A 168 -15.74 13.23 -10.06
C LEU A 168 -15.20 14.27 -9.08
N THR A 169 -13.89 14.46 -9.05
CA THR A 169 -13.26 15.41 -8.12
C THR A 169 -13.41 16.86 -8.56
N LYS A 170 -13.48 17.13 -9.88
CA LYS A 170 -13.81 18.47 -10.40
C LYS A 170 -15.30 18.83 -10.24
N SER A 171 -16.21 17.86 -10.25
CA SER A 171 -17.64 18.15 -10.01
C SER A 171 -17.92 18.53 -8.55
N LYS A 172 -17.15 17.98 -7.59
CA LYS A 172 -17.22 18.33 -6.16
C LYS A 172 -16.44 19.61 -5.78
N PHE A 173 -15.68 20.22 -6.69
CA PHE A 173 -14.88 21.43 -6.45
C PHE A 173 -15.15 22.55 -7.47
N ASN A 174 -16.43 22.86 -7.72
CA ASN A 174 -16.83 24.10 -8.38
C ASN A 174 -17.70 24.94 -7.41
N PRO A 175 -17.11 25.89 -6.67
CA PRO A 175 -17.85 26.74 -5.72
C PRO A 175 -18.69 27.83 -6.42
N GLY A 176 -19.15 27.61 -7.66
CA GLY A 176 -19.59 28.68 -8.55
C GLY A 176 -20.76 28.38 -9.50
N LYS A 177 -21.60 27.37 -9.27
CA LYS A 177 -22.88 27.26 -10.00
C LYS A 177 -24.07 27.20 -9.05
N LYS A 178 -24.61 28.39 -8.76
CA LYS A 178 -25.99 28.54 -8.26
C LYS A 178 -26.93 27.80 -9.21
N ARG A 179 -27.73 26.90 -8.64
CA ARG A 179 -28.94 26.39 -9.30
C ARG A 179 -29.86 27.60 -9.51
N TYR A 180 -30.20 27.87 -10.77
CA TYR A 180 -31.44 28.53 -11.16
C TYR A 180 -32.39 27.43 -11.63
#